data_AF-A0A929NPZ4-F1
#
_entry.id   AF-A0A929NPZ4-F1
#
_cell.length_a   1.000
_cell.length_b   1.000
_cell.length_c   1.000
_cell.angle_alpha   90.00
_cell.angle_beta   90.00
_cell.angle_gamma   90.00
#
_symmetry.space_group_name_H-M   'P 1'
#
loop_
_entity.id
_entity.type
_entity.pdbx_description
1 polymer ?
#
loop_
_entity_poly.entity_id
_entity_poly.type
_entity_poly.pdbx_seq_one_letter_code
_entity_poly.pdbx_strand_id
1 'polypeptide(L)'
;MTDDSLLLRDELLLAMLPHVPFDGWTATALRRGAEEAGIDPAGAGEAFPGGAVDMVEHFSDWSDRRMLEELEGMDLASMRVTERVRTAVQIRLRQAEPHR
;
A
#
# COMPACT_ATOMS: atom_id res chain seq x y z
N MET A 1 -8.00 13.13 -13.08
CA MET A 1 -8.29 13.68 -11.74
C MET A 1 -8.31 12.60 -10.66
N THR A 2 -8.94 11.44 -10.84
CA THR A 2 -8.87 10.33 -9.84
C THR A 2 -7.52 9.58 -9.86
N ASP A 3 -6.89 9.45 -11.03
CA ASP A 3 -5.65 8.67 -11.18
C ASP A 3 -4.43 9.38 -10.54
N ASP A 4 -4.29 10.69 -10.77
CA ASP A 4 -3.18 11.48 -10.19
C ASP A 4 -3.20 11.48 -8.65
N SER A 5 -4.39 11.49 -8.04
CA SER A 5 -4.55 11.42 -6.59
C SER A 5 -4.18 10.04 -6.04
N LEU A 6 -4.52 8.96 -6.76
CA LEU A 6 -4.13 7.61 -6.39
C LEU A 6 -2.62 7.43 -6.45
N LEU A 7 -1.97 7.93 -7.51
CA LEU A 7 -0.52 7.90 -7.67
C LEU A 7 0.21 8.66 -6.56
N LEU A 8 -0.28 9.84 -6.18
CA LEU A 8 0.28 10.59 -5.05
C LEU A 8 0.16 9.82 -3.73
N ARG A 9 -1.01 9.21 -3.47
CA ARG A 9 -1.22 8.41 -2.26
C ARG A 9 -0.32 7.17 -2.23
N ASP A 10 -0.08 6.54 -3.38
CA ASP A 10 0.88 5.43 -3.51
C ASP A 10 2.30 5.87 -3.18
N GLU A 11 2.74 7.01 -3.72
CA GLU A 11 4.07 7.55 -3.47
C GLU A 11 4.27 7.90 -1.99
N LEU A 12 3.31 8.59 -1.39
CA LEU A 12 3.30 8.91 0.05
C LEU A 12 3.27 7.65 0.92
N LEU A 13 2.46 6.65 0.56
CA LEU A 13 2.39 5.38 1.27
C LEU A 13 3.76 4.68 1.26
N LEU A 14 4.37 4.54 0.09
CA LEU A 14 5.67 3.88 -0.04
C LEU A 14 6.76 4.61 0.74
N ALA A 15 6.74 5.94 0.74
CA ALA A 15 7.69 6.75 1.49
C ALA A 15 7.47 6.66 3.01
N MET A 16 6.22 6.51 3.49
CA MET A 16 5.94 6.41 4.93
C MET A 16 6.18 5.00 5.50
N LEU A 17 6.05 3.93 4.70
CA LEU A 17 6.13 2.55 5.17
C LEU A 17 7.40 2.20 5.98
N PRO A 18 8.60 2.69 5.64
CA PRO A 18 9.81 2.47 6.45
C PRO A 18 9.73 3.04 7.88
N HIS A 19 8.89 4.05 8.11
CA HIS A 19 8.73 4.72 9.40
C HIS A 19 7.64 4.07 10.28
N VAL A 20 6.70 3.35 9.67
CA VAL A 20 5.55 2.72 10.36
C VAL A 20 5.95 1.75 11.49
N PRO A 21 6.98 0.90 11.36
CA PRO A 21 7.37 0.00 12.45
C PRO A 21 7.72 0.71 13.77
N PHE A 22 8.19 1.96 13.70
CA PHE A 22 8.61 2.74 14.87
C PHE A 22 7.59 3.80 15.28
N ASP A 23 7.08 4.57 14.32
CA ASP A 23 6.17 5.69 14.58
C ASP A 23 4.69 5.29 14.49
N GLY A 24 4.40 4.06 14.06
CA GLY A 24 3.05 3.58 13.77
C GLY A 24 2.41 4.24 12.55
N TRP A 25 1.14 3.90 12.30
CA TRP A 25 0.28 4.58 11.32
C TRP A 25 -0.12 5.96 11.82
N THR A 26 0.81 6.91 11.80
CA THR A 26 0.61 8.26 12.37
C THR A 26 0.97 9.36 11.39
N ALA A 27 0.47 10.57 11.66
CA ALA A 27 0.87 11.77 10.91
C ALA A 27 2.38 12.05 10.98
N THR A 28 3.08 11.54 12.00
CA THR A 28 4.55 11.63 12.09
C THR A 28 5.23 10.76 11.04
N ALA A 29 4.80 9.49 10.88
CA ALA A 29 5.33 8.61 9.84
C ALA A 29 5.07 9.18 8.44
N LEU A 30 3.85 9.69 8.19
CA LEU A 30 3.48 10.31 6.93
C LEU A 30 4.33 11.55 6.62
N ARG A 31 4.50 12.45 7.59
CA ARG A 31 5.32 13.66 7.42
C ARG A 31 6.77 13.31 7.09
N ARG A 32 7.38 12.35 7.81
CA ARG A 32 8.76 11.91 7.56
C ARG A 32 8.92 11.34 6.15
N GLY A 33 8.00 10.45 5.75
CA GLY A 33 7.99 9.91 4.39
C GLY A 33 7.86 11.01 3.33
N ALA A 34 6.94 11.95 3.52
CA ALA A 34 6.76 13.08 2.60
C ALA A 34 8.02 13.95 2.49
N GLU A 35 8.65 14.31 3.62
CA GLU A 35 9.89 15.09 3.66
C GLU A 35 11.03 14.39 2.90
N GLU A 36 11.21 13.08 3.09
CA GLU A 36 12.23 12.28 2.42
C GLU A 36 11.97 12.12 0.91
N ALA A 37 10.70 12.05 0.51
CA ALA A 37 10.29 11.98 -0.90
C ALA A 37 10.27 13.36 -1.60
N GLY A 38 10.50 14.46 -0.87
CA GLY A 38 10.41 15.81 -1.42
C GLY A 38 8.98 16.27 -1.73
N ILE A 39 7.99 15.64 -1.09
CA ILE A 39 6.57 15.99 -1.19
C ILE A 39 6.22 16.95 -0.07
N ASP A 40 5.45 18.01 -0.37
CA ASP A 40 5.01 18.97 0.64
C ASP A 40 4.21 18.26 1.76
N PRO A 41 4.67 18.32 3.03
CA PRO A 41 3.98 17.69 4.14
C PRO A 41 2.56 18.22 4.37
N ALA A 42 2.28 19.48 3.99
CA ALA A 42 0.92 20.02 4.05
C ALA A 42 -0.01 19.27 3.08
N GLY A 43 0.44 19.08 1.83
CA GLY A 43 -0.26 18.29 0.82
C GLY A 43 -0.38 16.81 1.17
N ALA A 44 0.59 16.25 1.90
CA ALA A 44 0.53 14.86 2.37
C ALA A 44 -0.65 14.63 3.33
N GLY A 45 -0.91 15.56 4.25
CA GLY A 45 -2.06 15.48 5.16
C GLY A 45 -3.40 15.57 4.42
N GLU A 46 -3.48 16.41 3.38
CA GLU A 46 -4.67 16.52 2.53
C GLU A 46 -4.96 15.25 1.73
N ALA A 47 -3.92 14.45 1.42
CA ALA A 47 -4.06 13.18 0.72
C ALA A 47 -4.68 12.06 1.60
N PHE A 48 -4.65 12.21 2.93
CA PHE A 48 -5.20 11.27 3.91
C PHE A 48 -6.03 11.98 4.99
N PRO A 49 -7.17 12.60 4.64
CA PRO A 49 -7.98 13.38 5.58
C PRO A 49 -8.55 12.55 6.73
N GLY A 50 -8.73 11.23 6.53
CA GLY A 50 -9.13 10.29 7.59
C GLY A 50 -7.98 9.85 8.51
N GLY A 51 -6.77 10.36 8.27
CA GLY A 51 -5.57 10.04 9.05
C GLY A 51 -5.21 8.56 8.96
N ALA A 52 -4.88 7.97 10.11
CA ALA A 52 -4.38 6.60 10.21
C ALA A 52 -5.28 5.54 9.52
N VAL A 53 -6.62 5.68 9.65
CA VAL A 53 -7.57 4.74 9.04
C VAL A 53 -7.43 4.76 7.53
N ASP A 54 -7.41 5.96 6.94
CA ASP A 54 -7.31 6.16 5.50
C ASP A 54 -5.95 5.70 4.94
N MET A 55 -4.88 5.83 5.73
CA MET A 55 -3.55 5.31 5.38
C MET A 55 -3.55 3.77 5.35
N VAL A 56 -4.17 3.12 6.35
CA VAL A 56 -4.25 1.65 6.43
C VAL A 56 -5.16 1.08 5.34
N GLU A 57 -6.29 1.73 5.08
CA GLU A 57 -7.19 1.37 3.97
C GLU A 57 -6.46 1.46 2.62
N HIS A 58 -5.71 2.54 2.40
CA HIS A 58 -4.89 2.71 1.20
C HIS A 58 -3.79 1.66 1.07
N PHE A 59 -3.12 1.31 2.18
CA PHE A 59 -2.14 0.23 2.20
C PHE A 59 -2.77 -1.12 1.82
N SER A 60 -3.99 -1.40 2.28
CA SER A 60 -4.71 -2.61 1.91
C SER A 60 -5.02 -2.62 0.41
N ASP A 61 -5.59 -1.53 -0.12
CA ASP A 61 -5.89 -1.39 -1.56
C ASP A 61 -4.63 -1.53 -2.42
N TRP A 62 -3.56 -0.80 -2.07
CA TRP A 62 -2.28 -0.87 -2.76
C TRP A 62 -1.74 -2.30 -2.81
N SER A 63 -1.79 -3.00 -1.68
CA SER A 63 -1.31 -4.38 -1.60
C SER A 63 -2.18 -5.34 -2.40
N ASP A 64 -3.49 -5.12 -2.45
CA ASP A 64 -4.40 -5.95 -3.24
C ASP A 64 -4.17 -5.74 -4.74
N ARG A 65 -3.91 -4.50 -5.18
CA ARG A 65 -3.46 -4.20 -6.55
C ARG A 65 -2.16 -4.93 -6.90
N ARG A 66 -1.15 -4.91 -6.01
CA ARG A 66 0.11 -5.65 -6.20
C ARG A 66 -0.09 -7.17 -6.27
N MET A 67 -1.01 -7.72 -5.46
CA MET A 67 -1.35 -9.14 -5.52
C MET A 67 -2.02 -9.49 -6.84
N LEU A 68 -2.98 -8.67 -7.31
CA LEU A 68 -3.67 -8.87 -8.58
C LEU A 68 -2.73 -8.78 -9.78
N GLU A 69 -1.83 -7.80 -9.80
CA GLU A 69 -0.80 -7.67 -10.84
C GLU A 69 0.07 -8.93 -10.96
N GLU A 70 0.46 -9.53 -9.83
CA GLU A 70 1.25 -10.78 -9.88
C GLU A 70 0.40 -11.98 -10.35
N LEU A 71 -0.87 -12.03 -9.94
CA LEU A 71 -1.81 -13.06 -10.35
C LEU A 71 -2.13 -13.02 -11.85
N GLU A 72 -2.16 -11.84 -12.46
CA GLU A 72 -2.36 -11.66 -13.92
C GLU A 72 -1.25 -12.33 -14.75
N GLY A 73 -0.05 -12.45 -14.19
CA GLY A 73 1.07 -13.17 -14.81
C GLY A 73 0.98 -14.70 -14.75
N MET A 74 -0.05 -15.26 -14.12
CA MET A 74 -0.20 -16.70 -13.88
C MET A 74 -1.33 -17.33 -14.68
N ASP A 75 -1.17 -18.60 -15.07
CA ASP A 75 -2.27 -19.39 -15.63
C ASP A 75 -3.21 -19.90 -14.52
N LEU A 76 -4.04 -19.00 -14.01
CA LEU A 76 -5.03 -19.33 -12.98
C LEU A 76 -6.15 -20.24 -13.50
N ALA A 77 -6.39 -20.25 -14.83
CA ALA A 77 -7.47 -21.00 -15.43
C ALA A 77 -7.24 -22.52 -15.36
N SER A 78 -5.97 -22.96 -15.39
CA SER A 78 -5.62 -24.37 -15.20
C SER A 78 -5.66 -24.84 -13.74
N MET A 79 -5.75 -23.93 -12.77
CA MET A 79 -5.75 -24.24 -11.34
C MET A 79 -7.16 -24.55 -10.79
N ARG A 80 -7.24 -25.47 -9.82
CA ARG A 80 -8.46 -25.68 -9.02
C ARG A 80 -8.77 -24.42 -8.22
N VAL A 81 -10.05 -24.20 -7.89
CA VAL A 81 -10.48 -23.02 -7.12
C VAL A 81 -9.71 -22.88 -5.79
N THR A 82 -9.53 -23.98 -5.05
CA THR A 82 -8.77 -23.96 -3.78
C THR A 82 -7.30 -23.60 -3.98
N GLU A 83 -6.70 -24.03 -5.10
CA GLU A 83 -5.31 -23.70 -5.43
C GLU A 83 -5.19 -22.21 -5.75
N ARG A 84 -6.12 -21.64 -6.53
CA ARG A 84 -6.18 -20.20 -6.80
C ARG A 84 -6.25 -19.37 -5.53
N VAL A 85 -7.14 -19.73 -4.61
CA VAL A 85 -7.29 -19.03 -3.32
C VAL A 85 -6.01 -19.13 -2.49
N ARG A 86 -5.41 -20.33 -2.41
CA ARG A 86 -4.16 -20.53 -1.67
C ARG A 86 -3.02 -19.69 -2.27
N THR A 87 -2.89 -19.67 -3.58
CA THR A 87 -1.88 -18.87 -4.30
C THR A 87 -2.06 -17.39 -4.01
N ALA A 88 -3.28 -16.85 -4.12
CA ALA A 88 -3.56 -15.45 -3.81
C ALA A 88 -3.17 -15.08 -2.36
N VAL A 89 -3.57 -15.90 -1.39
CA VAL A 89 -3.21 -15.69 0.03
C VAL A 89 -1.70 -15.75 0.23
N GLN A 90 -1.01 -16.72 -0.38
CA GLN A 90 0.46 -16.84 -0.27
C GLN A 90 1.18 -15.63 -0.87
N ILE A 91 0.72 -15.15 -2.03
CA ILE A 91 1.25 -13.93 -2.66
C ILE A 91 1.08 -12.74 -1.70
N ARG A 92 -0.14 -12.52 -1.19
CA ARG A 92 -0.46 -11.40 -0.30
C ARG A 92 0.39 -11.40 0.98
N LEU A 93 0.58 -12.58 1.60
CA LEU A 93 1.40 -12.72 2.80
C LEU A 93 2.88 -12.47 2.54
N ARG A 94 3.42 -12.99 1.43
CA ARG A 94 4.82 -12.76 1.04
C ARG A 94 5.07 -11.28 0.71
N GLN A 95 4.16 -10.63 -0.01
CA GLN A 95 4.28 -9.20 -0.32
C GLN A 95 4.21 -8.32 0.93
N ALA A 96 3.52 -8.76 1.98
CA ALA A 96 3.44 -8.05 3.25
C ALA A 96 4.67 -8.26 4.16
N GLU A 97 5.50 -9.28 3.91
CA GLU A 97 6.66 -9.63 4.75
C GLU A 97 7.65 -8.47 5.01
N PRO A 98 7.92 -7.56 4.05
CA PRO A 98 8.77 -6.39 4.29
C PRO A 98 8.18 -5.35 5.25
N HIS A 99 6.89 -5.40 5.54
CA HIS A 99 6.14 -4.37 6.29
C HIS A 99 5.55 -4.91 7.60
N ARG A 100 6.21 -5.89 8.20
CA ARG A 100 5.70 -6.66 9.34
C ARG A 100 5.96 -6.04 10.70
#